data_AF-A0A444W8F0-F1
#
_entry.id   AF-A0A444W8F0-F1
#
_cell.length_a   1.000
_cell.length_b   1.000
_cell.length_c   1.000
_cell.angle_alpha   90.00
_cell.angle_beta   90.00
_cell.angle_gamma   90.00
#
_symmetry.space_group_name_H-M   'P 1'
#
loop_
_entity.id
_entity.type
_entity.pdbx_description
1 polymer ?
#
loop_
_entity_poly.entity_id
_entity_poly.type
_entity_poly.pdbx_seq_one_letter_code
_entity_poly.pdbx_strand_id
1 'polypeptide(L)'
;MKKIIYFLALAATAAFTSCNNDDDSGNNSENQVTAITLTSSTESIIIGEGSFTFTVKDQNGNTLTDATLTANQTAITSPWTPDATGTYTIKASYGQLTDELTVTVNEVPQTVNTFAIDGTEYATTDNIMLYLGTDTGVNYWILLAYSATGEGEEMEIVNESDIMFTTLQTSETNLDFPTPQTITFGEQNPGTKDAYIAFNTDNEVYTTDAITSLELTINSINLAETADEQFINYNYTLELNDGTVITGTFDGSWGFLNASGRPGRSNNPAKQVINVSKAEILQKVKSRSYLK
;
A
#
# COMPACT_ATOMS: atom_id res chain seq x y z
N MET A 1 15.39 -66.42 15.70
CA MET A 1 16.37 -67.18 16.51
C MET A 1 17.72 -66.52 16.37
N LYS A 2 18.36 -66.20 17.50
CA LYS A 2 19.67 -65.56 17.63
C LYS A 2 20.77 -66.44 17.01
N LYS A 3 21.73 -65.83 16.29
CA LYS A 3 23.09 -66.37 16.17
C LYS A 3 24.12 -65.23 16.23
N ILE A 4 24.84 -65.23 17.34
CA ILE A 4 26.08 -64.49 17.65
C ILE A 4 27.24 -65.38 17.20
N ILE A 5 28.23 -64.87 16.47
CA ILE A 5 29.62 -65.40 16.44
C ILE A 5 30.64 -64.26 16.21
N TYR A 6 31.36 -63.95 17.29
CA TYR A 6 32.79 -63.66 17.50
C TYR A 6 33.67 -62.82 16.54
N PHE A 7 34.17 -61.71 17.13
CA PHE A 7 35.57 -61.27 17.29
C PHE A 7 36.67 -61.95 16.43
N LEU A 8 37.40 -61.11 15.67
CA LEU A 8 38.82 -61.32 15.40
C LEU A 8 39.54 -59.96 15.45
N ALA A 9 40.39 -59.77 16.46
CA ALA A 9 41.33 -58.67 16.56
C ALA A 9 42.65 -59.10 15.86
N LEU A 10 43.17 -58.25 14.99
CA LEU A 10 44.55 -58.34 14.52
C LEU A 10 45.20 -56.96 14.68
N ALA A 11 46.31 -56.94 15.42
CA ALA A 11 47.10 -55.78 15.75
C ALA A 11 48.35 -55.66 14.85
N ALA A 12 48.92 -54.45 14.85
CA ALA A 12 50.24 -54.02 14.36
C ALA A 12 50.40 -53.96 12.82
N THR A 13 51.01 -52.93 12.22
CA THR A 13 52.29 -52.33 12.59
C THR A 13 52.42 -50.93 11.96
N ALA A 14 53.00 -49.98 12.70
CA ALA A 14 53.41 -48.68 12.19
C ALA A 14 54.71 -48.80 11.38
N ALA A 15 54.81 -48.08 10.26
CA ALA A 15 56.06 -47.76 9.60
C ALA A 15 56.06 -46.26 9.27
N PHE A 16 57.02 -45.55 9.86
CA PHE A 16 57.37 -44.19 9.51
C PHE A 16 58.06 -44.17 8.15
N THR A 17 57.61 -43.30 7.26
CA THR A 17 58.41 -42.80 6.15
C THR A 17 58.38 -41.28 6.25
N SER A 18 59.54 -40.73 6.58
CA SER A 18 59.85 -39.32 6.52
C SER A 18 60.26 -38.98 5.10
N CYS A 19 59.62 -37.99 4.50
CA CYS A 19 60.25 -37.15 3.49
C CYS A 19 60.05 -35.71 3.92
N ASN A 20 61.15 -35.14 4.39
CA ASN A 20 61.40 -33.74 4.59
C ASN A 20 61.58 -33.09 3.20
N ASN A 21 60.93 -31.95 2.97
CA ASN A 21 61.32 -30.86 2.08
C ASN A 21 60.45 -29.67 2.53
N ASP A 22 61.03 -28.74 3.30
CA ASP A 22 61.75 -27.56 2.83
C ASP A 22 60.82 -26.53 2.18
N ASP A 23 60.70 -25.40 2.88
CA ASP A 23 60.52 -24.04 2.40
C ASP A 23 59.46 -23.77 1.33
N ASP A 24 58.30 -23.26 1.78
CA ASP A 24 57.99 -21.85 1.56
C ASP A 24 56.90 -21.40 2.53
N SER A 25 57.24 -20.51 3.46
CA SER A 25 56.29 -19.84 4.35
C SER A 25 55.53 -18.76 3.56
N GLY A 26 54.73 -19.18 2.60
CA GLY A 26 53.71 -18.36 1.96
C GLY A 26 52.48 -18.33 2.85
N ASN A 27 52.46 -17.47 3.87
CA ASN A 27 51.26 -17.14 4.62
C ASN A 27 50.31 -16.32 3.72
N ASN A 28 49.79 -16.94 2.66
CA ASN A 28 48.56 -16.49 2.04
C ASN A 28 47.44 -17.00 2.94
N SER A 29 47.08 -16.18 3.92
CA SER A 29 45.78 -16.25 4.57
C SER A 29 44.73 -16.04 3.48
N GLU A 30 44.45 -17.09 2.71
CA GLU A 30 43.28 -17.12 1.84
C GLU A 30 42.10 -16.73 2.72
N ASN A 31 41.35 -15.75 2.23
CA ASN A 31 40.22 -15.13 2.88
C ASN A 31 39.06 -16.15 3.01
N GLN A 32 39.26 -17.20 3.81
CA GLN A 32 38.30 -18.27 4.00
C GLN A 32 37.11 -17.69 4.74
N VAL A 33 35.94 -17.76 4.11
CA VAL A 33 34.67 -17.35 4.73
C VAL A 33 34.35 -18.37 5.83
N THR A 34 34.26 -17.90 7.07
CA THR A 34 34.00 -18.74 8.25
C THR A 34 32.65 -18.44 8.91
N ALA A 35 32.07 -17.27 8.61
CA ALA A 35 30.74 -16.89 9.01
C ALA A 35 30.10 -16.03 7.92
N ILE A 36 28.78 -16.00 7.89
CA ILE A 36 28.01 -15.07 7.07
C ILE A 36 27.03 -14.30 7.95
N THR A 37 26.70 -13.08 7.51
CA THR A 37 25.65 -12.26 8.10
C THR A 37 24.69 -11.83 7.01
N LEU A 38 23.41 -12.15 7.20
CA LEU A 38 22.31 -11.72 6.35
C LEU A 38 21.69 -10.46 6.94
N THR A 39 21.53 -9.43 6.12
CA THR A 39 20.80 -8.20 6.46
C THR A 39 19.75 -7.90 5.41
N SER A 40 18.60 -7.41 5.83
CA SER A 40 17.56 -6.87 4.96
C SER A 40 17.60 -5.35 4.97
N SER A 41 17.22 -4.70 3.85
CA SER A 41 17.04 -3.25 3.81
C SER A 41 15.82 -2.76 4.59
N THR A 42 14.91 -3.67 4.96
CA THR A 42 13.75 -3.40 5.83
C THR A 42 13.37 -4.63 6.65
N GLU A 43 12.78 -4.43 7.81
CA GLU A 43 12.20 -5.49 8.65
C GLU A 43 10.73 -5.77 8.29
N SER A 44 10.06 -4.81 7.62
CA SER A 44 8.69 -4.97 7.13
C SER A 44 8.38 -4.16 5.87
N ILE A 45 7.37 -4.58 5.11
CA ILE A 45 6.85 -3.88 3.92
C ILE A 45 5.34 -4.13 3.80
N ILE A 46 4.58 -3.21 3.21
CA ILE A 46 3.18 -3.47 2.85
C ILE A 46 3.14 -4.17 1.48
N ILE A 47 2.29 -5.18 1.35
CA ILE A 47 2.08 -5.88 0.08
C ILE A 47 1.78 -4.88 -1.06
N GLY A 48 2.49 -4.99 -2.19
CA GLY A 48 2.31 -4.10 -3.34
C GLY A 48 3.15 -2.80 -3.34
N GLU A 49 3.83 -2.44 -2.25
CA GLU A 49 4.70 -1.24 -2.20
C GLU A 49 6.02 -1.37 -2.98
N GLY A 50 6.30 -2.56 -3.51
CA GLY A 50 7.46 -2.82 -4.39
C GLY A 50 8.43 -3.85 -3.83
N SER A 51 9.70 -3.70 -4.20
CA SER A 51 10.76 -4.66 -3.89
C SER A 51 11.73 -4.13 -2.84
N PHE A 52 12.33 -5.02 -2.06
CA PHE A 52 13.39 -4.69 -1.11
C PHE A 52 14.60 -5.61 -1.27
N THR A 53 15.72 -5.29 -0.63
CA THR A 53 17.01 -5.98 -0.88
C THR A 53 17.53 -6.71 0.34
N PHE A 54 18.22 -7.81 0.07
CA PHE A 54 19.02 -8.56 1.02
C PHE A 54 20.50 -8.42 0.66
N THR A 55 21.34 -8.32 1.69
CA THR A 55 22.80 -8.33 1.57
C THR A 55 23.37 -9.42 2.47
N VAL A 56 24.26 -10.24 1.91
CA VAL A 56 25.00 -11.27 2.66
C VAL A 56 26.46 -10.85 2.71
N LYS A 57 27.05 -10.81 3.91
CA LYS A 57 28.46 -10.44 4.13
C LYS A 57 29.23 -11.54 4.84
N ASP A 58 30.53 -11.64 4.59
CA ASP A 58 31.45 -12.47 5.37
C ASP A 58 31.82 -11.81 6.71
N GLN A 59 32.62 -12.50 7.53
CA GLN A 59 33.11 -12.00 8.81
C GLN A 59 33.96 -10.72 8.72
N ASN A 60 34.49 -10.41 7.53
CA ASN A 60 35.34 -9.25 7.25
C ASN A 60 34.52 -8.08 6.65
N GLY A 61 33.21 -8.27 6.46
CA GLY A 61 32.30 -7.27 5.89
C GLY A 61 32.27 -7.24 4.36
N ASN A 62 32.93 -8.18 3.67
CA ASN A 62 32.87 -8.29 2.22
C ASN A 62 31.52 -8.87 1.79
N THR A 63 30.95 -8.34 0.71
CA THR A 63 29.68 -8.85 0.18
C THR A 63 29.89 -10.17 -0.56
N LEU A 64 29.06 -11.16 -0.26
CA LEU A 64 29.06 -12.48 -0.89
C LEU A 64 27.96 -12.55 -1.95
N THR A 65 28.31 -12.33 -3.22
CA THR A 65 27.36 -12.31 -4.33
C THR A 65 26.81 -13.69 -4.72
N ASP A 66 27.54 -14.75 -4.39
CA ASP A 66 27.19 -16.12 -4.74
C ASP A 66 26.33 -16.82 -3.67
N ALA A 67 25.92 -16.08 -2.62
CA ALA A 67 25.02 -16.60 -1.60
C ALA A 67 23.60 -16.80 -2.18
N THR A 68 22.97 -17.91 -1.85
CA THR A 68 21.59 -18.22 -2.25
C THR A 68 20.60 -17.81 -1.16
N LEU A 69 19.40 -17.36 -1.56
CA LEU A 69 18.35 -16.91 -0.65
C LEU A 69 17.09 -17.76 -0.81
N THR A 70 16.40 -18.00 0.30
CA THR A 70 15.05 -18.57 0.31
C THR A 70 14.13 -17.79 1.25
N ALA A 71 12.84 -17.67 0.91
CA ALA A 71 11.77 -17.22 1.78
C ALA A 71 10.87 -18.42 2.10
N ASN A 72 10.73 -18.80 3.36
CA ASN A 72 9.94 -19.97 3.77
C ASN A 72 10.26 -21.23 2.94
N GLN A 73 11.55 -21.46 2.65
CA GLN A 73 12.09 -22.56 1.81
C GLN A 73 11.89 -22.43 0.29
N THR A 74 11.23 -21.37 -0.19
CA THR A 74 11.11 -21.09 -1.63
C THR A 74 12.27 -20.20 -2.08
N ALA A 75 12.92 -20.54 -3.20
CA ALA A 75 14.04 -19.76 -3.73
C ALA A 75 13.57 -18.36 -4.15
N ILE A 76 14.35 -17.33 -3.79
CA ILE A 76 14.08 -15.92 -4.14
C ILE A 76 15.36 -15.23 -4.63
N THR A 77 15.20 -14.09 -5.29
CA THR A 77 16.29 -13.19 -5.68
C THR A 77 16.29 -11.92 -4.83
N SER A 78 17.40 -11.20 -4.81
CA SER A 78 17.49 -9.83 -4.27
C SER A 78 17.72 -8.88 -5.46
N PRO A 79 16.87 -7.85 -5.69
CA PRO A 79 15.69 -7.48 -4.92
C PRO A 79 14.57 -8.55 -4.94
N TRP A 80 13.79 -8.60 -3.87
CA TRP A 80 12.63 -9.48 -3.72
C TRP A 80 11.34 -8.66 -3.64
N THR A 81 10.31 -9.10 -4.36
CA THR A 81 8.94 -8.56 -4.27
C THR A 81 8.04 -9.68 -3.73
N PRO A 82 7.41 -9.52 -2.56
CA PRO A 82 6.49 -10.51 -2.04
C PRO A 82 5.17 -10.51 -2.82
N ASP A 83 4.57 -11.68 -2.96
CA ASP A 83 3.29 -11.91 -3.66
C ASP A 83 2.12 -12.22 -2.70
N ALA A 84 2.41 -12.41 -1.42
CA ALA A 84 1.43 -12.63 -0.37
C ALA A 84 1.86 -11.99 0.96
N THR A 85 0.89 -11.81 1.85
CA THR A 85 1.08 -11.27 3.19
C THR A 85 1.54 -12.36 4.15
N GLY A 86 2.21 -11.98 5.24
CA GLY A 86 2.63 -12.88 6.29
C GLY A 86 4.06 -12.67 6.77
N THR A 87 4.48 -13.54 7.69
CA THR A 87 5.84 -13.56 8.22
C THR A 87 6.69 -14.56 7.43
N TYR A 88 7.83 -14.07 6.91
CA TYR A 88 8.77 -14.86 6.12
C TYR A 88 10.08 -15.03 6.87
N THR A 89 10.51 -16.28 7.03
CA THR A 89 11.89 -16.58 7.42
C THR A 89 12.73 -16.55 6.16
N ILE A 90 13.63 -15.57 6.09
CA ILE A 90 14.60 -15.43 5.02
C ILE A 90 15.88 -16.13 5.44
N LYS A 91 16.32 -17.10 4.64
CA LYS A 91 17.55 -17.85 4.88
C LYS A 91 18.56 -17.58 3.78
N ALA A 92 19.77 -17.17 4.16
CA ALA A 92 20.94 -17.14 3.29
C ALA A 92 21.75 -18.43 3.44
N SER A 93 22.36 -18.88 2.36
CA SER A 93 23.30 -20.02 2.38
C SER A 93 24.51 -19.74 1.49
N TYR A 94 25.70 -20.01 2.02
CA TYR A 94 26.98 -19.92 1.31
C TYR A 94 27.83 -21.13 1.69
N GLY A 95 27.89 -22.13 0.80
CA GLY A 95 28.47 -23.44 1.13
C GLY A 95 27.69 -24.13 2.25
N GLN A 96 28.36 -24.41 3.37
CA GLN A 96 27.73 -25.00 4.57
C GLN A 96 27.28 -23.95 5.60
N LEU A 97 27.55 -22.67 5.35
CA LEU A 97 27.21 -21.57 6.26
C LEU A 97 25.80 -21.08 5.96
N THR A 98 25.05 -20.80 7.02
CA THR A 98 23.69 -20.28 6.93
C THR A 98 23.47 -19.18 7.96
N ASP A 99 22.63 -18.21 7.60
CA ASP A 99 22.11 -17.21 8.52
C ASP A 99 20.65 -16.91 8.16
N GLU A 100 19.85 -16.52 9.15
CA GLU A 100 18.41 -16.37 9.02
C GLU A 100 17.93 -15.08 9.67
N LEU A 101 16.96 -14.42 9.04
CA LEU A 101 16.22 -13.31 9.62
C LEU A 101 14.73 -13.45 9.31
N THR A 102 13.93 -12.63 9.98
CA THR A 102 12.49 -12.56 9.74
C THR A 102 12.15 -11.24 9.06
N VAL A 103 11.29 -11.31 8.04
CA VAL A 103 10.64 -10.14 7.43
C VAL A 103 9.14 -10.31 7.54
N THR A 104 8.43 -9.23 7.85
CA THR A 104 6.96 -9.21 7.85
C THR A 104 6.43 -8.47 6.65
N VAL A 105 5.61 -9.15 5.83
CA VAL A 105 4.84 -8.53 4.76
C VAL A 105 3.44 -8.28 5.31
N ASN A 106 3.14 -7.02 5.59
CA ASN A 106 1.85 -6.64 6.11
C ASN A 106 0.84 -6.56 4.95
N GLU A 107 -0.42 -6.80 5.27
CA GLU A 107 -1.49 -6.38 4.37
C GLU A 107 -1.42 -4.85 4.20
N VAL A 108 -1.97 -4.34 3.11
CA VAL A 108 -2.40 -2.94 3.10
C VAL A 108 -3.29 -2.78 4.33
N PRO A 109 -3.00 -1.84 5.25
CA PRO A 109 -3.84 -1.64 6.43
C PRO A 109 -5.29 -1.55 5.95
N GLN A 110 -6.10 -2.56 6.27
CA GLN A 110 -7.51 -2.51 5.94
C GLN A 110 -8.08 -1.39 6.78
N THR A 111 -8.36 -0.27 6.13
CA THR A 111 -9.16 0.73 6.77
C THR A 111 -10.60 0.24 6.70
N VAL A 112 -11.25 0.12 7.85
CA VAL A 112 -12.70 -0.08 7.87
C VAL A 112 -13.30 1.14 7.15
N ASN A 113 -14.17 0.94 6.16
CA ASN A 113 -14.78 2.07 5.46
C ASN A 113 -15.77 2.75 6.39
N THR A 114 -15.27 3.71 7.17
CA THR A 114 -15.96 4.39 8.24
C THR A 114 -15.46 5.81 8.39
N PHE A 115 -16.24 6.62 9.10
CA PHE A 115 -15.72 7.73 9.87
C PHE A 115 -16.13 7.60 11.33
N ALA A 116 -15.35 8.20 12.23
CA ALA A 116 -15.59 8.21 13.65
C ALA A 116 -15.72 9.65 14.14
N ILE A 117 -16.75 9.92 14.94
CA ILE A 117 -16.95 11.19 15.63
C ILE A 117 -16.84 10.91 17.13
N ASP A 118 -15.86 11.51 17.79
CA ASP A 118 -15.56 11.29 19.22
C ASP A 118 -15.48 9.80 19.61
N GLY A 119 -14.93 8.98 18.71
CA GLY A 119 -14.77 7.54 18.88
C GLY A 119 -16.01 6.68 18.58
N THR A 120 -17.12 7.28 18.15
CA THR A 120 -18.28 6.54 17.63
C THR A 120 -18.15 6.36 16.12
N GLU A 121 -18.11 5.11 15.64
CA GLU A 121 -17.91 4.77 14.22
C GLU A 121 -19.21 4.69 13.42
N TYR A 122 -19.15 5.14 12.17
CA TYR A 122 -20.22 5.18 11.18
C TYR A 122 -19.70 4.61 9.87
N ALA A 123 -20.35 3.55 9.35
CA ALA A 123 -19.92 2.89 8.12
C ALA A 123 -20.21 3.71 6.85
N THR A 124 -19.30 3.65 5.88
CA THR A 124 -19.39 4.27 4.55
C THR A 124 -18.95 3.27 3.47
N THR A 125 -19.83 2.36 3.07
CA THR A 125 -19.51 1.20 2.21
C THR A 125 -19.14 1.53 0.76
N ASP A 126 -19.52 2.70 0.27
CA ASP A 126 -19.42 3.11 -1.13
C ASP A 126 -18.67 4.43 -1.26
N ASN A 127 -18.00 4.67 -2.38
CA ASN A 127 -17.29 5.93 -2.65
C ASN A 127 -17.47 6.44 -4.08
N ILE A 128 -17.55 7.76 -4.21
CA ILE A 128 -17.54 8.48 -5.48
C ILE A 128 -16.45 9.55 -5.40
N MET A 129 -15.61 9.64 -6.43
CA MET A 129 -14.77 10.82 -6.63
C MET A 129 -15.45 11.75 -7.63
N LEU A 130 -15.79 12.94 -7.16
CA LEU A 130 -16.43 13.97 -7.97
C LEU A 130 -15.37 14.96 -8.44
N TYR A 131 -15.40 15.30 -9.73
CA TYR A 131 -14.63 16.40 -10.30
C TYR A 131 -15.55 17.60 -10.53
N LEU A 132 -15.26 18.71 -9.86
CA LEU A 132 -16.06 19.94 -9.90
C LEU A 132 -15.59 20.91 -10.99
N GLY A 133 -14.43 20.68 -11.59
CA GLY A 133 -13.86 21.51 -12.64
C GLY A 133 -12.44 21.97 -12.35
N THR A 134 -11.91 22.76 -13.30
CA THR A 134 -10.61 23.42 -13.17
C THR A 134 -10.81 24.93 -13.20
N ASP A 135 -10.18 25.63 -12.26
CA ASP A 135 -10.05 27.08 -12.30
C ASP A 135 -8.59 27.49 -12.13
N THR A 136 -8.09 28.39 -12.97
CA THR A 136 -6.71 28.92 -12.92
C THR A 136 -5.59 27.86 -12.77
N GLY A 137 -5.76 26.67 -13.35
CA GLY A 137 -4.77 25.59 -13.26
C GLY A 137 -4.89 24.72 -12.00
N VAL A 138 -6.02 24.81 -11.29
CA VAL A 138 -6.32 24.03 -10.09
C VAL A 138 -7.58 23.21 -10.34
N ASN A 139 -7.50 21.90 -10.13
CA ASN A 139 -8.65 21.00 -10.16
C ASN A 139 -9.32 20.96 -8.80
N TYR A 140 -10.65 20.88 -8.79
CA TYR A 140 -11.47 20.77 -7.60
C TYR A 140 -12.14 19.40 -7.55
N TRP A 141 -12.03 18.75 -6.41
CA TRP A 141 -12.45 17.36 -6.21
C TRP A 141 -13.24 17.21 -4.92
N ILE A 142 -14.10 16.18 -4.87
CA ILE A 142 -14.70 15.67 -3.64
C ILE A 142 -14.46 14.15 -3.59
N LEU A 143 -13.97 13.66 -2.46
CA LEU A 143 -14.09 12.25 -2.08
C LEU A 143 -15.35 12.10 -1.23
N LEU A 144 -16.37 11.44 -1.79
CA LEU A 144 -17.67 11.22 -1.18
C LEU A 144 -17.77 9.74 -0.82
N ALA A 145 -17.58 9.43 0.47
CA ALA A 145 -17.83 8.09 0.98
C ALA A 145 -19.15 8.05 1.75
N TYR A 146 -19.96 7.02 1.52
CA TYR A 146 -21.30 6.95 2.08
C TYR A 146 -21.76 5.51 2.31
N SER A 147 -22.80 5.34 3.12
CA SER A 147 -23.60 4.12 3.17
C SER A 147 -25.08 4.47 3.05
N ALA A 148 -25.86 3.55 2.51
CA ALA A 148 -27.30 3.71 2.43
C ALA A 148 -28.03 2.44 2.84
N THR A 149 -29.30 2.60 3.20
CA THR A 149 -30.23 1.49 3.41
C THR A 149 -31.33 1.52 2.35
N GLY A 150 -32.00 0.38 2.16
CA GLY A 150 -32.99 0.22 1.09
C GLY A 150 -32.35 -0.03 -0.28
N GLU A 151 -33.19 -0.09 -1.30
CA GLU A 151 -32.80 -0.31 -2.69
C GLU A 151 -33.67 0.56 -3.61
N GLY A 152 -33.17 0.87 -4.82
CA GLY A 152 -34.00 1.53 -5.82
C GLY A 152 -34.35 2.98 -5.47
N GLU A 153 -35.65 3.27 -5.49
CA GLU A 153 -36.21 4.59 -5.19
C GLU A 153 -36.42 4.82 -3.68
N GLU A 154 -36.38 3.74 -2.88
CA GLU A 154 -36.61 3.76 -1.43
C GLU A 154 -35.30 3.84 -0.63
N MET A 155 -34.25 4.28 -1.30
CA MET A 155 -32.93 4.31 -0.74
C MET A 155 -32.67 5.57 0.05
N GLU A 156 -32.06 5.40 1.21
CA GLU A 156 -31.77 6.49 2.15
C GLU A 156 -30.30 6.44 2.56
N ILE A 157 -29.57 7.53 2.30
CA ILE A 157 -28.20 7.72 2.77
C ILE A 157 -28.23 7.82 4.30
N VAL A 158 -27.51 6.93 4.96
CA VAL A 158 -27.49 6.86 6.42
C VAL A 158 -26.29 7.61 6.97
N ASN A 159 -25.13 7.43 6.35
CA ASN A 159 -23.89 8.08 6.71
C ASN A 159 -23.18 8.56 5.44
N GLU A 160 -22.58 9.74 5.49
CA GLU A 160 -21.90 10.39 4.37
C GLU A 160 -20.74 11.22 4.89
N SER A 161 -19.64 11.19 4.15
CA SER A 161 -18.47 12.04 4.36
C SER A 161 -17.95 12.56 3.02
N ASP A 162 -17.96 13.88 2.90
CA ASP A 162 -17.49 14.61 1.72
C ASP A 162 -16.23 15.36 2.10
N ILE A 163 -15.12 15.02 1.47
CA ILE A 163 -13.85 15.72 1.65
C ILE A 163 -13.52 16.48 0.37
N MET A 164 -13.61 17.81 0.42
CA MET A 164 -13.28 18.67 -0.71
C MET A 164 -11.80 19.04 -0.70
N PHE A 165 -11.14 18.86 -1.84
CA PHE A 165 -9.71 19.16 -1.99
C PHE A 165 -9.36 19.62 -3.40
N THR A 166 -8.15 20.16 -3.54
CA THR A 166 -7.61 20.61 -4.82
C THR A 166 -6.33 19.89 -5.21
N THR A 167 -6.12 19.75 -6.52
CA THR A 167 -4.85 19.31 -7.10
C THR A 167 -4.41 20.26 -8.21
N LEU A 168 -3.13 20.21 -8.59
CA LEU A 168 -2.63 21.01 -9.72
C LEU A 168 -3.03 20.38 -11.05
N GLN A 169 -3.47 21.23 -11.98
CA GLN A 169 -3.67 20.90 -13.38
C GLN A 169 -2.48 21.45 -14.18
N THR A 170 -1.58 20.55 -14.55
CA THR A 170 -0.37 20.84 -15.33
C THR A 170 -0.56 20.58 -16.82
N SER A 171 -1.38 19.58 -17.15
CA SER A 171 -1.67 19.21 -18.53
C SER A 171 -2.67 20.17 -19.17
N GLU A 172 -2.39 20.62 -20.39
CA GLU A 172 -3.34 21.46 -21.14
C GLU A 172 -4.48 20.65 -21.77
N THR A 173 -4.30 19.33 -21.91
CA THR A 173 -5.11 18.48 -22.79
C THR A 173 -5.73 17.25 -22.12
N ASN A 174 -5.26 16.85 -20.94
CA ASN A 174 -5.80 15.72 -20.17
C ASN A 174 -6.04 16.19 -18.74
N LEU A 175 -7.11 15.70 -18.10
CA LEU A 175 -7.34 15.94 -16.68
C LEU A 175 -6.25 15.24 -15.85
N ASP A 176 -5.59 16.00 -14.97
CA ASP A 176 -4.62 15.47 -14.03
C ASP A 176 -5.36 14.99 -12.78
N PHE A 177 -5.48 13.66 -12.66
CA PHE A 177 -6.09 13.02 -11.51
C PHE A 177 -5.23 13.21 -10.25
N PRO A 178 -5.85 13.13 -9.06
CA PRO A 178 -5.10 13.06 -7.81
C PRO A 178 -4.09 11.90 -7.84
N THR A 179 -2.92 12.14 -7.29
CA THR A 179 -1.89 11.11 -7.02
C THR A 179 -1.74 10.91 -5.52
N PRO A 180 -1.15 9.80 -5.06
CA PRO A 180 -0.89 9.58 -3.64
C PRO A 180 -0.10 10.74 -3.03
N GLN A 181 -0.65 11.34 -1.98
CA GLN A 181 -0.09 12.50 -1.27
C GLN A 181 -0.89 12.79 0.00
N THR A 182 -0.26 13.53 0.92
CA THR A 182 -0.95 14.17 2.05
C THR A 182 -1.25 15.62 1.70
N ILE A 183 -2.48 16.06 1.95
CA ILE A 183 -3.03 17.37 1.64
C ILE A 183 -3.57 17.97 2.93
N THR A 184 -3.12 19.16 3.28
CA THR A 184 -3.55 19.87 4.49
C THR A 184 -4.49 21.03 4.17
N PHE A 185 -5.29 21.40 5.17
CA PHE A 185 -6.24 22.50 5.10
C PHE A 185 -5.60 23.86 4.84
N GLY A 186 -6.27 24.65 4.01
CA GLY A 186 -5.96 26.06 3.80
C GLY A 186 -5.97 26.49 2.34
N GLU A 187 -5.53 27.73 2.11
CA GLU A 187 -5.54 28.37 0.79
C GLU A 187 -4.50 27.80 -0.19
N GLN A 188 -3.64 26.88 0.24
CA GLN A 188 -2.63 26.26 -0.62
C GLN A 188 -3.26 25.41 -1.72
N ASN A 189 -2.53 25.25 -2.83
CA ASN A 189 -2.89 24.36 -3.93
C ASN A 189 -1.68 23.46 -4.23
N PRO A 190 -1.79 22.13 -4.06
CA PRO A 190 -2.94 21.38 -3.55
C PRO A 190 -3.29 21.75 -2.09
N GLY A 191 -4.57 21.63 -1.73
CA GLY A 191 -5.06 21.91 -0.37
C GLY A 191 -6.48 21.37 -0.15
N THR A 192 -6.82 20.98 1.07
CA THR A 192 -8.22 20.68 1.42
C THR A 192 -8.96 21.99 1.64
N LYS A 193 -10.24 22.03 1.24
CA LYS A 193 -11.04 23.25 1.17
C LYS A 193 -12.24 23.23 2.11
N ASP A 194 -12.85 22.06 2.28
CA ASP A 194 -14.10 21.92 3.01
C ASP A 194 -14.36 20.46 3.36
N ALA A 195 -15.28 20.23 4.29
CA ALA A 195 -15.85 18.93 4.57
C ALA A 195 -17.34 19.02 4.93
N TYR A 196 -18.08 17.98 4.57
CA TYR A 196 -19.46 17.76 5.03
C TYR A 196 -19.59 16.34 5.57
N ILE A 197 -20.18 16.21 6.75
CA ILE A 197 -20.38 14.91 7.42
C ILE A 197 -21.85 14.80 7.80
N ALA A 198 -22.53 13.73 7.38
CA ALA A 198 -23.88 13.39 7.80
C ALA A 198 -23.94 11.98 8.37
N PHE A 199 -24.71 11.75 9.42
CA PHE A 199 -24.78 10.45 10.10
C PHE A 199 -26.11 10.19 10.80
N ASN A 200 -26.48 8.91 10.88
CA ASN A 200 -27.73 8.43 11.46
C ASN A 200 -28.98 9.16 10.91
N THR A 201 -29.01 9.46 9.61
CA THR A 201 -30.11 10.11 8.85
C THR A 201 -30.55 11.51 9.29
N ASP A 202 -30.36 11.89 10.55
CA ASP A 202 -30.91 13.10 11.17
C ASP A 202 -29.84 14.07 11.69
N ASN A 203 -28.56 13.68 11.68
CA ASN A 203 -27.47 14.53 12.17
C ASN A 203 -26.55 14.95 11.03
N GLU A 204 -26.24 16.24 10.99
CA GLU A 204 -25.37 16.82 9.97
C GLU A 204 -24.39 17.79 10.62
N VAL A 205 -23.18 17.79 10.11
CA VAL A 205 -22.12 18.73 10.46
C VAL A 205 -21.67 19.40 9.16
N TYR A 206 -22.04 20.67 8.99
CA TYR A 206 -21.58 21.53 7.90
C TYR A 206 -20.40 22.34 8.39
N THR A 207 -19.23 22.26 7.73
CA THR A 207 -17.99 22.62 8.43
C THR A 207 -17.14 23.75 7.86
N THR A 208 -17.47 24.42 6.75
CA THR A 208 -16.59 25.49 6.19
C THR A 208 -16.07 26.46 7.25
N ASP A 209 -16.96 26.98 8.10
CA ASP A 209 -16.62 27.99 9.13
C ASP A 209 -16.21 27.36 10.46
N ALA A 210 -16.39 26.03 10.59
CA ALA A 210 -16.11 25.26 11.80
C ALA A 210 -14.79 24.48 11.73
N ILE A 211 -14.14 24.33 10.57
CA ILE A 211 -12.87 23.60 10.43
C ILE A 211 -11.72 24.39 11.06
N THR A 212 -11.07 23.79 12.06
CA THR A 212 -9.76 24.22 12.56
C THR A 212 -8.63 23.57 11.76
N SER A 213 -8.73 22.28 11.47
CA SER A 213 -7.76 21.56 10.63
C SER A 213 -8.44 20.43 9.85
N LEU A 214 -7.91 20.13 8.67
CA LEU A 214 -8.34 19.01 7.83
C LEU A 214 -7.12 18.46 7.08
N GLU A 215 -6.67 17.27 7.45
CA GLU A 215 -5.61 16.54 6.78
C GLU A 215 -6.24 15.36 6.03
N LEU A 216 -5.98 15.26 4.72
CA LEU A 216 -6.37 14.16 3.86
C LEU A 216 -5.11 13.49 3.34
N THR A 217 -4.98 12.18 3.52
CA THR A 217 -3.94 11.39 2.86
C THR A 217 -4.57 10.41 1.88
N ILE A 218 -4.26 10.60 0.60
CA ILE A 218 -4.54 9.61 -0.45
C ILE A 218 -3.34 8.67 -0.46
N ASN A 219 -3.53 7.43 0.02
CA ASN A 219 -2.44 6.45 0.11
C ASN A 219 -2.25 5.75 -1.23
N SER A 220 -3.34 5.43 -1.92
CA SER A 220 -3.30 4.85 -3.27
C SER A 220 -4.53 5.26 -4.08
N ILE A 221 -4.33 5.35 -5.39
CA ILE A 221 -5.43 5.53 -6.36
C ILE A 221 -5.04 4.80 -7.64
N ASN A 222 -5.87 3.85 -8.05
CA ASN A 222 -5.71 3.11 -9.28
C ASN A 222 -6.80 3.53 -10.28
N LEU A 223 -6.36 4.05 -11.43
CA LEU A 223 -7.22 4.38 -12.56
C LEU A 223 -7.16 3.22 -13.55
N ALA A 224 -8.25 2.48 -13.65
CA ALA A 224 -8.37 1.37 -14.58
C ALA A 224 -9.45 1.64 -15.63
N GLU A 225 -9.35 0.94 -16.76
CA GLU A 225 -10.35 1.02 -17.84
C GLU A 225 -11.68 0.38 -17.43
N THR A 226 -11.65 -0.56 -16.47
CA THR A 226 -12.83 -1.24 -15.94
C THR A 226 -13.14 -0.76 -14.52
N ALA A 227 -14.42 -0.78 -14.15
CA ALA A 227 -14.87 -0.34 -12.82
C ALA A 227 -14.36 -1.26 -11.69
N ASP A 228 -14.22 -2.55 -11.98
CA ASP A 228 -13.83 -3.57 -10.99
C ASP A 228 -12.33 -3.49 -10.65
N GLU A 229 -11.54 -2.81 -11.48
CA GLU A 229 -10.10 -2.58 -11.28
C GLU A 229 -9.81 -1.17 -10.73
N GLN A 230 -10.81 -0.28 -10.67
CA GLN A 230 -10.67 1.04 -10.05
C GLN A 230 -10.72 0.91 -8.53
N PHE A 231 -9.74 1.50 -7.88
CA PHE A 231 -9.55 1.39 -6.44
C PHE A 231 -8.98 2.68 -5.87
N ILE A 232 -9.36 3.02 -4.64
CA ILE A 232 -8.80 4.14 -3.90
C ILE A 232 -8.68 3.78 -2.43
N ASN A 233 -7.58 4.22 -1.83
CA ASN A 233 -7.35 4.15 -0.40
C ASN A 233 -7.01 5.54 0.12
N TYR A 234 -7.77 6.03 1.09
CA TYR A 234 -7.49 7.31 1.73
C TYR A 234 -7.91 7.32 3.20
N ASN A 235 -7.31 8.23 3.95
CA ASN A 235 -7.72 8.56 5.30
C ASN A 235 -7.74 10.07 5.49
N TYR A 236 -8.52 10.56 6.43
CA TYR A 236 -8.56 11.97 6.79
C TYR A 236 -8.75 12.17 8.29
N THR A 237 -8.27 13.30 8.79
CA THR A 237 -8.53 13.81 10.13
C THR A 237 -9.04 15.25 10.01
N LEU A 238 -10.22 15.49 10.57
CA LEU A 238 -10.91 16.76 10.62
C LEU A 238 -11.05 17.19 12.08
N GLU A 239 -10.59 18.39 12.42
CA GLU A 239 -10.78 19.00 13.73
C GLU A 239 -11.67 20.25 13.59
N LEU A 240 -12.70 20.33 14.43
CA LEU A 240 -13.63 21.46 14.46
C LEU A 240 -13.25 22.47 15.55
N ASN A 241 -13.78 23.69 15.44
CA ASN A 241 -13.54 24.81 16.36
C ASN A 241 -13.98 24.53 17.81
N ASP A 242 -14.87 23.56 18.03
CA ASP A 242 -15.31 23.13 19.35
C ASP A 242 -14.44 22.00 19.95
N GLY A 243 -13.40 21.57 19.21
CA GLY A 243 -12.48 20.50 19.59
C GLY A 243 -12.95 19.10 19.18
N THR A 244 -14.10 18.96 18.50
CA THR A 244 -14.55 17.69 17.94
C THR A 244 -13.55 17.20 16.90
N VAL A 245 -13.17 15.92 17.00
CA VAL A 245 -12.26 15.28 16.04
C VAL A 245 -13.02 14.20 15.29
N ILE A 246 -12.97 14.28 13.96
CA ILE A 246 -13.57 13.33 13.03
C ILE A 246 -12.45 12.68 12.23
N THR A 247 -12.29 11.36 12.37
CA THR A 247 -11.32 10.59 11.59
C THR A 247 -12.07 9.67 10.66
N GLY A 248 -11.75 9.66 9.38
CA GLY A 248 -12.38 8.75 8.43
C GLY A 248 -11.40 8.09 7.50
N THR A 249 -11.82 6.95 6.99
CA THR A 249 -11.00 6.10 6.15
C THR A 249 -11.86 5.37 5.12
N PHE A 250 -11.31 5.17 3.94
CA PHE A 250 -11.97 4.40 2.89
C PHE A 250 -10.93 3.61 2.08
N ASP A 251 -11.24 2.34 1.85
CA ASP A 251 -10.48 1.39 1.06
C ASP A 251 -11.44 0.58 0.19
N GLY A 252 -11.42 0.81 -1.12
CA GLY A 252 -12.34 0.10 -1.99
C GLY A 252 -12.46 0.62 -3.41
N SER A 253 -13.37 0.00 -4.13
CA SER A 253 -13.79 0.49 -5.44
C SER A 253 -14.48 1.85 -5.32
N TRP A 254 -14.37 2.65 -6.38
CA TRP A 254 -14.98 3.97 -6.41
C TRP A 254 -15.56 4.28 -7.78
N GLY A 255 -16.60 5.12 -7.79
CA GLY A 255 -17.19 5.68 -9.00
C GLY A 255 -16.61 7.04 -9.35
N PHE A 256 -16.39 7.33 -10.63
CA PHE A 256 -16.00 8.66 -11.07
C PHE A 256 -17.20 9.46 -11.59
N LEU A 257 -17.33 10.71 -11.11
CA LEU A 257 -18.37 11.63 -11.52
C LEU A 257 -17.79 12.96 -11.98
N ASN A 258 -18.10 13.38 -13.22
CA ASN A 258 -17.79 14.72 -13.68
C ASN A 258 -18.99 15.66 -13.48
N ALA A 259 -18.85 16.60 -12.55
CA ALA A 259 -19.83 17.63 -12.23
C ALA A 259 -19.45 19.02 -12.75
N SER A 260 -18.40 19.17 -13.57
CA SER A 260 -17.79 20.46 -13.89
C SER A 260 -18.62 21.47 -14.71
N GLY A 261 -19.89 21.19 -15.00
CA GLY A 261 -20.79 22.05 -15.80
C GLY A 261 -20.36 22.31 -17.25
N ARG A 262 -19.10 22.01 -17.59
CA ARG A 262 -18.43 22.08 -18.90
C ARG A 262 -17.76 20.74 -19.16
N PRO A 263 -17.76 20.21 -20.39
CA PRO A 263 -16.96 19.04 -20.74
C PRO A 263 -15.52 19.22 -20.30
N GLY A 264 -14.95 18.24 -19.59
CA GLY A 264 -13.54 18.24 -19.25
C GLY A 264 -12.69 18.40 -20.52
N ARG A 265 -11.54 19.08 -20.42
CA ARG A 265 -10.63 19.22 -21.56
C ARG A 265 -10.07 17.84 -21.92
N SER A 266 -10.49 17.29 -23.05
CA SER A 266 -9.83 16.19 -23.73
C SER A 266 -10.08 16.23 -25.23
N ASN A 267 -9.00 16.19 -26.01
CA ASN A 267 -9.03 16.13 -27.47
C ASN A 267 -9.11 14.67 -27.98
N ASN A 268 -9.08 13.68 -27.08
CA ASN A 268 -9.18 12.27 -27.39
C ASN A 268 -10.55 11.74 -26.91
N PRO A 269 -11.46 11.31 -27.81
CA PRO A 269 -12.79 10.84 -27.42
C PRO A 269 -12.78 9.59 -26.52
N ALA A 270 -11.72 8.77 -26.53
CA ALA A 270 -11.55 7.64 -25.62
C ALA A 270 -11.06 8.05 -24.21
N LYS A 271 -10.55 9.27 -24.06
CA LYS A 271 -10.14 9.89 -22.79
C LYS A 271 -10.94 11.14 -22.48
N GLN A 272 -12.07 11.33 -23.16
CA GLN A 272 -13.01 12.35 -22.74
C GLN A 272 -13.53 11.91 -21.39
N VAL A 273 -13.35 12.78 -20.40
CA VAL A 273 -14.21 12.74 -19.24
C VAL A 273 -15.62 12.97 -19.79
N ILE A 274 -16.34 11.88 -20.00
CA ILE A 274 -17.69 11.92 -20.54
C ILE A 274 -18.47 12.81 -19.58
N ASN A 275 -18.94 13.95 -20.10
CA ASN A 275 -19.99 14.69 -19.42
C ASN A 275 -21.18 13.76 -19.34
N VAL A 276 -21.31 13.08 -18.22
CA VAL A 276 -22.55 12.44 -17.86
C VAL A 276 -23.49 13.58 -17.48
N SER A 277 -24.54 13.76 -18.26
CA SER A 277 -25.61 14.69 -17.90
C SER A 277 -26.15 14.33 -16.51
N LYS A 278 -26.74 15.28 -15.76
CA LYS A 278 -27.44 14.95 -14.50
C LYS A 278 -28.37 13.73 -14.66
N ALA A 279 -29.01 13.58 -15.82
CA ALA A 279 -29.83 12.41 -16.16
C ALA A 279 -29.03 11.11 -16.35
N GLU A 280 -27.84 11.13 -16.95
CA GLU A 280 -26.96 9.96 -17.12
C GLU A 280 -26.18 9.61 -15.84
N ILE A 281 -25.86 10.62 -15.02
CA ILE A 281 -25.39 10.45 -13.64
C ILE A 281 -26.46 9.68 -12.90
N LEU A 282 -27.68 10.22 -12.84
CA LEU A 282 -28.85 9.55 -12.29
C LEU A 282 -29.14 8.20 -12.97
N GLN A 283 -28.75 7.95 -14.22
CA GLN A 283 -29.03 6.68 -14.91
C GLN A 283 -27.98 5.60 -14.63
N LYS A 284 -26.69 5.94 -14.58
CA LYS A 284 -25.62 5.02 -14.15
C LYS A 284 -25.74 4.70 -12.67
N VAL A 285 -26.11 5.72 -11.92
CA VAL A 285 -26.49 5.63 -10.51
C VAL A 285 -27.90 4.99 -10.34
N LYS A 286 -28.80 4.97 -11.33
CA LYS A 286 -30.02 4.11 -11.30
C LYS A 286 -29.76 2.66 -11.69
N SER A 287 -28.72 2.41 -12.51
CA SER A 287 -28.32 1.05 -12.89
C SER A 287 -27.58 0.30 -11.78
N ARG A 288 -27.09 1.04 -10.77
CA ARG A 288 -26.82 0.59 -9.41
C ARG A 288 -27.52 1.56 -8.47
N SER A 289 -28.83 1.38 -8.36
CA SER A 289 -29.84 2.19 -7.68
C SER A 289 -29.37 3.04 -6.48
N TYR A 290 -29.00 4.31 -6.65
CA TYR A 290 -28.77 5.25 -5.54
C TYR A 290 -29.19 6.68 -5.90
N LEU A 291 -30.35 7.19 -5.47
CA LEU A 291 -30.76 8.61 -5.50
C LEU A 291 -31.61 9.07 -6.70
N LYS A 292 -32.87 9.40 -6.39
CA LYS A 292 -33.74 10.33 -7.13
C LYS A 292 -33.56 11.73 -6.57
#